data_AF-A0AAC9APM8-F1
#
_entry.id   AF-A0AAC9APM8-F1
#
_cell.length_a   1.000
_cell.length_b   1.000
_cell.length_c   1.000
_cell.angle_alpha   90.00
_cell.angle_beta   90.00
_cell.angle_gamma   90.00
#
_symmetry.space_group_name_H-M   'P 1'
#
loop_
_entity.id
_entity.type
_entity.pdbx_description
1 polymer ?
#
loop_
_entity_poly.entity_id
_entity_poly.type
_entity_poly.pdbx_seq_one_letter_code
_entity_poly.pdbx_strand_id
1 'polypeptide(L)'
;MQVRALTRGQWEAFRDVGMGGRLPGGGFDASFRGRFPTRDMMVADLAVTTGMRIQEWRSVLEPEFQPVAGRGATLVLHAAAKNGRRRTVYVPGSTMASIEMYRRTERRRAVMHAQEGLRRRWPGLAQVSDIDPARGRITYVLEGTRYRCGLAEVPLAHRGLLVREEDGVIEPLSLLVGPGGLAPSQRAWHETFARANQRLHAMGEGIPMMPPAVTPHDLRHTFAVVVLRSLQLRAAGLEAGRSGAGEGTLSEHVVFNPLLTLQRLMGHASPSTTMVYLRYIDDSAELVQRAFESWSDQNRDFASFVLEQMPGPEAGGRRW
;
A
#
# COMPACT_ATOMS: atom_id res chain seq x y z
N MET A 1 -8.27 8.99 19.84
CA MET A 1 -7.87 8.96 18.42
C MET A 1 -9.13 9.04 17.59
N GLN A 2 -9.31 10.10 16.80
CA GLN A 2 -10.44 10.26 15.91
C GLN A 2 -10.11 9.53 14.60
N VAL A 3 -10.87 8.50 14.27
CA VAL A 3 -10.71 7.78 12.99
C VAL A 3 -11.53 8.54 11.96
N ARG A 4 -10.93 8.75 10.79
CA ARG A 4 -11.59 9.40 9.67
C ARG A 4 -11.34 8.59 8.41
N ALA A 5 -12.42 8.09 7.83
CA ALA A 5 -12.42 7.46 6.51
C ALA A 5 -12.84 8.50 5.47
N LEU A 6 -12.18 8.50 4.32
CA LEU A 6 -12.56 9.35 3.20
C LEU A 6 -13.77 8.75 2.49
N THR A 7 -14.71 9.60 2.07
CA THR A 7 -15.74 9.18 1.10
C THR A 7 -15.11 8.95 -0.27
N ARG A 8 -15.84 8.29 -1.18
CA ARG A 8 -15.40 8.08 -2.56
C ARG A 8 -14.99 9.38 -3.24
N GLY A 9 -15.87 10.40 -3.20
CA GLY A 9 -15.60 11.69 -3.82
C GLY A 9 -14.38 12.40 -3.21
N GLN A 10 -14.23 12.36 -1.87
CA GLN A 10 -13.06 12.93 -1.20
C GLN A 10 -11.77 12.22 -1.61
N TRP A 11 -11.82 10.90 -1.75
CA TRP A 11 -10.70 10.10 -2.20
C TRP A 11 -10.34 10.39 -3.67
N GLU A 12 -11.31 10.38 -4.58
CA GLU A 12 -11.11 10.69 -6.01
C GLU A 12 -10.56 12.12 -6.18
N ALA A 13 -11.12 13.10 -5.48
CA ALA A 13 -10.59 14.45 -5.46
C ALA A 13 -9.14 14.49 -4.95
N PHE A 14 -8.86 13.87 -3.79
CA PHE A 14 -7.50 13.86 -3.23
C PHE A 14 -6.48 13.23 -4.17
N ARG A 15 -6.82 12.09 -4.76
CA ARG A 15 -5.98 11.36 -5.68
C ARG A 15 -5.77 12.12 -6.99
N ASP A 16 -6.84 12.44 -7.71
CA ASP A 16 -6.75 12.91 -9.09
C ASP A 16 -6.44 14.42 -9.15
N VAL A 17 -7.08 15.23 -8.29
CA VAL A 17 -6.85 16.68 -8.25
C VAL A 17 -5.67 17.02 -7.36
N GLY A 18 -5.65 16.52 -6.12
CA GLY A 18 -4.62 16.84 -5.14
C GLY A 18 -3.24 16.32 -5.53
N MET A 19 -3.11 15.00 -5.68
CA MET A 19 -1.84 14.33 -5.98
C MET A 19 -1.54 14.33 -7.49
N GLY A 20 -2.56 14.08 -8.32
CA GLY A 20 -2.43 13.93 -9.77
C GLY A 20 -2.40 15.22 -10.57
N GLY A 21 -2.80 16.34 -9.97
CA GLY A 21 -2.75 17.63 -10.65
C GLY A 21 -3.82 17.84 -11.72
N ARG A 22 -4.90 17.04 -11.73
CA ARG A 22 -6.04 17.26 -12.63
C ARG A 22 -6.89 18.42 -12.16
N LEU A 23 -7.75 18.93 -13.03
CA LEU A 23 -8.86 19.81 -12.66
C LEU A 23 -10.03 18.98 -12.10
N PRO A 24 -10.94 19.56 -11.31
CA PRO A 24 -12.10 18.85 -10.77
C PRO A 24 -12.97 18.17 -11.83
N GLY A 25 -13.08 18.77 -13.02
CA GLY A 25 -13.78 18.19 -14.18
C GLY A 25 -12.99 17.10 -14.92
N GLY A 26 -11.86 16.64 -14.38
CA GLY A 26 -11.01 15.61 -14.98
C GLY A 26 -10.03 16.11 -16.05
N GLY A 27 -10.08 17.38 -16.45
CA GLY A 27 -9.13 17.95 -17.42
C GLY A 27 -7.69 18.06 -16.91
N PHE A 28 -6.75 18.32 -17.81
CA PHE A 28 -5.38 18.67 -17.45
C PHE A 28 -5.32 20.11 -16.93
N ASP A 29 -4.56 20.34 -15.87
CA ASP A 29 -4.25 21.69 -15.39
C ASP A 29 -2.87 22.13 -15.89
N ALA A 30 -2.84 23.06 -16.85
CA ALA A 30 -1.59 23.60 -17.40
C ALA A 30 -0.74 24.37 -16.37
N SER A 31 -1.35 24.82 -15.26
CA SER A 31 -0.67 25.49 -14.15
C SER A 31 -0.04 24.49 -13.18
N PHE A 32 -0.33 23.19 -13.29
CA PHE A 32 0.22 22.19 -12.38
C PHE A 32 1.75 22.10 -12.51
N ARG A 33 2.43 22.11 -11.36
CA ARG A 33 3.90 22.06 -11.26
C ARG A 33 4.40 20.86 -10.46
N GLY A 34 3.55 19.85 -10.22
CA GLY A 34 3.97 18.61 -9.57
C GLY A 34 4.96 17.85 -10.46
N ARG A 35 6.07 17.40 -9.86
CA ARG A 35 7.15 16.72 -10.61
C ARG A 35 6.87 15.24 -10.89
N PHE A 36 6.02 14.62 -10.08
CA PHE A 36 5.77 13.17 -10.10
C PHE A 36 4.29 12.81 -9.88
N PRO A 37 3.35 13.35 -10.69
CA PRO A 37 1.93 13.05 -10.52
C PRO A 37 1.61 11.56 -10.58
N THR A 38 2.23 10.77 -11.46
CA THR A 38 1.97 9.32 -11.54
C THR A 38 2.45 8.61 -10.28
N ARG A 39 3.65 8.94 -9.77
CA ARG A 39 4.16 8.42 -8.50
C ARG A 39 3.24 8.77 -7.33
N ASP A 40 2.83 10.03 -7.27
CA ASP A 40 2.09 10.58 -6.13
C ASP A 40 0.67 9.98 -6.07
N MET A 41 -0.02 9.85 -7.22
CA MET A 41 -1.27 9.09 -7.32
C MET A 41 -1.10 7.61 -6.95
N MET A 42 -0.09 6.94 -7.51
CA MET A 42 0.17 5.52 -7.24
C MET A 42 0.45 5.27 -5.75
N VAL A 43 1.16 6.16 -5.07
CA VAL A 43 1.41 6.05 -3.62
C VAL A 43 0.13 6.21 -2.82
N ALA A 44 -0.75 7.12 -3.23
CA ALA A 44 -2.06 7.26 -2.61
C ALA A 44 -2.89 5.97 -2.80
N ASP A 45 -2.88 5.40 -4.00
CA ASP A 45 -3.53 4.11 -4.31
C ASP A 45 -2.96 3.00 -3.43
N LEU A 46 -1.63 2.86 -3.40
CA LEU A 46 -0.94 1.87 -2.57
C LEU A 46 -1.30 2.01 -1.09
N ALA A 47 -1.33 3.24 -0.56
CA ALA A 47 -1.63 3.47 0.85
C ALA A 47 -3.10 3.11 1.20
N VAL A 48 -4.06 3.50 0.34
CA VAL A 48 -5.49 3.25 0.58
C VAL A 48 -5.89 1.80 0.34
N THR A 49 -5.19 1.07 -0.54
CA THR A 49 -5.51 -0.35 -0.82
C THR A 49 -4.81 -1.37 0.06
N THR A 50 -3.79 -0.95 0.82
CA THR A 50 -3.00 -1.86 1.67
C THR A 50 -3.03 -1.53 3.15
N GLY A 51 -3.46 -0.32 3.50
CA GLY A 51 -3.41 0.19 4.88
C GLY A 51 -1.99 0.31 5.41
N MET A 52 -0.96 0.34 4.57
CA MET A 52 0.44 0.47 4.99
C MET A 52 0.70 1.80 5.70
N ARG A 53 1.59 1.79 6.70
CA ARG A 53 2.10 3.03 7.31
C ARG A 53 3.02 3.75 6.35
N ILE A 54 3.17 5.06 6.52
CA ILE A 54 4.11 5.87 5.72
C ILE A 54 5.52 5.31 5.68
N GLN A 55 6.03 4.82 6.83
CA GLN A 55 7.35 4.18 6.86
C GLN A 55 7.41 2.88 6.07
N GLU A 56 6.33 2.12 6.03
CA GLU A 56 6.26 0.84 5.33
C GLU A 56 6.25 1.10 3.82
N TRP A 57 5.26 1.86 3.29
CA TRP A 57 5.13 2.03 1.83
C TRP A 57 6.25 2.89 1.23
N ARG A 58 6.82 3.84 2.00
CA ARG A 58 7.95 4.66 1.48
C ARG A 58 9.24 3.87 1.30
N SER A 59 9.33 2.70 1.94
CA SER A 59 10.56 1.90 2.03
C SER A 59 10.51 0.63 1.18
N VAL A 60 9.44 0.42 0.42
CA VAL A 60 9.26 -0.76 -0.43
C VAL A 60 10.37 -0.83 -1.47
N LEU A 61 10.97 -2.00 -1.60
CA LEU A 61 11.92 -2.32 -2.65
C LEU A 61 11.18 -3.05 -3.77
N GLU A 62 11.51 -2.72 -5.01
CA GLU A 62 10.93 -3.36 -6.18
C GLU A 62 11.00 -4.90 -6.20
N PRO A 63 12.13 -5.54 -5.85
CA PRO A 63 12.23 -7.01 -5.85
C PRO A 63 11.43 -7.71 -4.73
N GLU A 64 10.73 -6.96 -3.87
CA GLU A 64 9.92 -7.57 -2.80
C GLU A 64 8.52 -7.99 -3.24
N PHE A 65 8.03 -7.46 -4.37
CA PHE A 65 6.74 -7.86 -4.89
C PHE A 65 6.80 -9.31 -5.37
N GLN A 66 6.00 -10.16 -4.73
CA GLN A 66 5.81 -11.55 -5.13
C GLN A 66 4.52 -11.65 -5.94
N PRO A 67 4.58 -11.76 -7.28
CA PRO A 67 3.39 -11.76 -8.12
C PRO A 67 2.47 -12.92 -7.79
N VAL A 68 1.17 -12.64 -7.74
CA VAL A 68 0.11 -13.65 -7.67
C VAL A 68 -0.56 -13.66 -9.04
N ALA A 69 -0.40 -14.77 -9.77
CA ALA A 69 -0.80 -14.90 -11.17
C ALA A 69 -2.22 -14.35 -11.43
N GLY A 70 -2.30 -13.31 -12.28
CA GLY A 70 -3.55 -12.67 -12.68
C GLY A 70 -4.32 -11.91 -11.58
N ARG A 71 -3.74 -11.73 -10.39
CA ARG A 71 -4.48 -11.20 -9.21
C ARG A 71 -3.83 -9.96 -8.60
N GLY A 72 -2.50 -9.90 -8.53
CA GLY A 72 -1.78 -8.79 -7.87
C GLY A 72 -0.40 -9.22 -7.41
N ALA A 73 0.02 -8.74 -6.25
CA ALA A 73 1.26 -9.19 -5.61
C ALA A 73 1.12 -9.25 -4.09
N THR A 74 1.96 -10.06 -3.45
CA THR A 74 2.13 -10.02 -1.99
C THR A 74 3.47 -9.40 -1.63
N LEU A 75 3.51 -8.78 -0.45
CA LEU A 75 4.66 -8.09 0.09
C LEU A 75 4.82 -8.46 1.57
N VAL A 76 6.02 -8.86 1.97
CA VAL A 76 6.33 -9.14 3.38
C VAL A 76 6.91 -7.88 4.02
N LEU A 77 6.20 -7.33 5.01
CA LEU A 77 6.65 -6.19 5.80
C LEU A 77 7.28 -6.68 7.10
N HIS A 78 8.54 -6.32 7.34
CA HIS A 78 9.24 -6.67 8.58
C HIS A 78 10.03 -5.49 9.15
N ALA A 79 11.19 -5.14 8.58
CA ALA A 79 12.06 -4.10 9.13
C ALA A 79 11.42 -2.70 9.20
N ALA A 80 10.45 -2.42 8.35
CA ALA A 80 9.72 -1.15 8.33
C ALA A 80 8.43 -1.15 9.19
N ALA A 81 8.03 -2.31 9.74
CA ALA A 81 6.81 -2.43 10.53
C ALA A 81 7.01 -1.91 11.96
N LYS A 82 5.95 -1.36 12.54
CA LYS A 82 5.96 -0.94 13.97
C LYS A 82 6.35 -2.13 14.85
N ASN A 83 7.43 -1.98 15.62
CA ASN A 83 8.04 -3.00 16.48
C ASN A 83 8.60 -4.23 15.73
N GLY A 84 8.92 -4.11 14.43
CA GLY A 84 9.52 -5.19 13.65
C GLY A 84 8.61 -6.39 13.42
N ARG A 85 7.29 -6.26 13.59
CA ARG A 85 6.39 -7.41 13.43
C ARG A 85 6.19 -7.76 11.96
N ARG A 86 6.57 -8.98 11.62
CA ARG A 86 6.38 -9.55 10.27
C ARG A 86 4.89 -9.65 9.96
N ARG A 87 4.46 -9.07 8.84
CA ARG A 87 3.12 -9.26 8.27
C ARG A 87 3.17 -9.28 6.75
N THR A 88 2.29 -10.07 6.15
CA THR A 88 2.12 -10.07 4.69
C THR A 88 0.98 -9.13 4.32
N VAL A 89 1.21 -8.30 3.31
CA VAL A 89 0.23 -7.41 2.71
C VAL A 89 -0.01 -7.86 1.28
N TYR A 90 -1.26 -7.78 0.84
CA TYR A 90 -1.63 -8.00 -0.55
C TYR A 90 -1.84 -6.66 -1.25
N VAL A 91 -1.31 -6.56 -2.46
CA VAL A 91 -1.40 -5.39 -3.33
C VAL A 91 -2.30 -5.77 -4.51
N PRO A 92 -3.47 -5.12 -4.69
CA PRO A 92 -4.40 -5.45 -5.76
C PRO A 92 -3.78 -5.31 -7.15
N GLY A 93 -4.28 -6.08 -8.12
CA GLY A 93 -3.85 -6.04 -9.51
C GLY A 93 -3.91 -4.64 -10.15
N SER A 94 -4.93 -3.84 -9.84
CA SER A 94 -5.03 -2.46 -10.31
C SER A 94 -3.95 -1.55 -9.73
N THR A 95 -3.66 -1.67 -8.42
CA THR A 95 -2.53 -0.98 -7.79
C THR A 95 -1.20 -1.42 -8.40
N MET A 96 -1.05 -2.73 -8.71
CA MET A 96 0.12 -3.24 -9.44
C MET A 96 0.23 -2.66 -10.85
N ALA A 97 -0.89 -2.46 -11.56
CA ALA A 97 -0.89 -1.80 -12.86
C ALA A 97 -0.45 -0.33 -12.74
N SER A 98 -0.88 0.39 -11.71
CA SER A 98 -0.41 1.76 -11.43
C SER A 98 1.08 1.81 -11.06
N ILE A 99 1.56 0.83 -10.28
CA ILE A 99 2.99 0.65 -9.98
C ILE A 99 3.78 0.46 -11.28
N GLU A 100 3.33 -0.44 -12.16
CA GLU A 100 4.03 -0.73 -13.41
C GLU A 100 4.02 0.46 -14.37
N MET A 101 2.90 1.20 -14.46
CA MET A 101 2.83 2.45 -15.20
C MET A 101 3.89 3.45 -14.72
N TYR A 102 3.98 3.68 -13.41
CA TYR A 102 4.99 4.55 -12.83
C TYR A 102 6.42 4.04 -13.09
N ARG A 103 6.68 2.73 -12.95
CA ARG A 103 7.99 2.12 -13.19
C ARG A 103 8.47 2.34 -14.62
N ARG A 104 7.60 2.09 -15.60
CA ARG A 104 7.91 2.23 -17.04
C ARG A 104 8.07 3.67 -17.50
N THR A 105 7.49 4.63 -16.78
CA THR A 105 7.43 6.04 -17.19
C THR A 105 8.27 6.94 -16.27
N GLU A 106 7.65 7.59 -15.28
CA GLU A 106 8.25 8.61 -14.44
C GLU A 106 9.50 8.10 -13.69
N ARG A 107 9.45 6.88 -13.16
CA ARG A 107 10.57 6.31 -12.40
C ARG A 107 11.81 6.16 -13.28
N ARG A 108 11.68 5.50 -14.43
CA ARG A 108 12.78 5.33 -15.39
C ARG A 108 13.39 6.67 -15.79
N ARG A 109 12.55 7.65 -16.13
CA ARG A 109 13.01 9.01 -16.48
C ARG A 109 13.77 9.68 -15.32
N ALA A 110 13.27 9.55 -14.09
CA ALA A 110 13.91 10.14 -12.91
C ALA A 110 15.27 9.51 -12.62
N VAL A 111 15.37 8.18 -12.70
CA VAL A 111 16.64 7.45 -12.50
C VAL A 111 17.67 7.84 -13.57
N MET A 112 17.26 7.90 -14.84
CA MET A 112 18.15 8.32 -15.93
C MET A 112 18.65 9.76 -15.76
N HIS A 113 17.76 10.68 -15.38
CA HIS A 113 18.14 12.07 -15.13
C HIS A 113 19.07 12.22 -13.92
N ALA A 114 18.98 11.32 -12.94
CA ALA A 114 19.76 11.37 -11.72
C ALA A 114 21.14 10.69 -11.81
N GLN A 115 21.50 10.06 -12.94
CA GLN A 115 22.69 9.20 -13.05
C GLN A 115 23.99 9.89 -12.63
N GLU A 116 24.23 11.12 -13.10
CA GLU A 116 25.44 11.87 -12.75
C GLU A 116 25.53 12.10 -11.22
N GLY A 117 24.40 12.45 -10.59
CA GLY A 117 24.30 12.62 -9.15
C GLY A 117 24.40 11.31 -8.37
N LEU A 118 23.96 10.19 -8.94
CA LEU A 118 24.12 8.85 -8.34
C LEU A 118 25.59 8.41 -8.39
N ARG A 119 26.28 8.62 -9.52
CA ARG A 119 27.73 8.32 -9.65
C ARG A 119 28.57 9.09 -8.64
N ARG A 120 28.29 10.37 -8.44
CA ARG A 120 28.97 11.17 -7.39
C ARG A 120 28.76 10.62 -5.98
N ARG A 121 27.59 10.01 -5.70
CA ARG A 121 27.24 9.47 -4.38
C ARG A 121 27.61 8.00 -4.20
N TRP A 122 28.11 7.33 -5.24
CA TRP A 122 28.40 5.90 -5.27
C TRP A 122 29.11 5.35 -4.01
N PRO A 123 30.13 6.02 -3.44
CA PRO A 123 30.81 5.50 -2.24
C PRO A 123 29.90 5.37 -1.00
N GLY A 124 28.83 6.15 -0.92
CA GLY A 124 27.84 6.13 0.18
C GLY A 124 26.56 5.36 -0.13
N LEU A 125 26.49 4.66 -1.26
CA LEU A 125 25.34 3.83 -1.62
C LEU A 125 25.58 2.37 -1.23
N ALA A 126 24.49 1.66 -0.93
CA ALA A 126 24.54 0.25 -0.59
C ALA A 126 24.52 -0.57 -1.89
N GLN A 127 25.68 -1.04 -2.32
CA GLN A 127 25.89 -1.71 -3.59
C GLN A 127 25.46 -3.18 -3.49
N VAL A 128 24.41 -3.55 -4.22
CA VAL A 128 23.85 -4.89 -4.24
C VAL A 128 24.67 -5.78 -5.14
N SER A 129 25.23 -6.84 -4.58
CA SER A 129 26.02 -7.83 -5.32
C SER A 129 25.19 -9.02 -5.79
N ASP A 130 24.14 -9.37 -5.04
CA ASP A 130 23.29 -10.53 -5.32
C ASP A 130 21.90 -10.33 -4.71
N ILE A 131 20.88 -10.78 -5.44
CA ILE A 131 19.50 -10.79 -4.98
C ILE A 131 18.79 -12.05 -5.47
N ASP A 132 18.15 -12.75 -4.54
CA ASP A 132 17.31 -13.91 -4.82
C ASP A 132 15.89 -13.56 -4.35
N PRO A 133 15.04 -12.99 -5.24
CA PRO A 133 13.66 -12.64 -4.89
C PRO A 133 12.83 -13.85 -4.50
N ALA A 134 13.07 -15.03 -5.10
CA ALA A 134 12.32 -16.25 -4.82
C ALA A 134 12.56 -16.76 -3.41
N ARG A 135 13.80 -16.69 -2.92
CA ARG A 135 14.14 -17.01 -1.52
C ARG A 135 14.05 -15.80 -0.59
N GLY A 136 13.75 -14.62 -1.11
CA GLY A 136 13.68 -13.37 -0.37
C GLY A 136 15.00 -13.03 0.34
N ARG A 137 16.15 -13.20 -0.34
CA ARG A 137 17.49 -12.93 0.20
C ARG A 137 18.19 -11.84 -0.60
N ILE A 138 19.04 -11.08 0.07
CA ILE A 138 19.85 -10.02 -0.54
C ILE A 138 21.24 -9.97 0.08
N THR A 139 22.23 -9.68 -0.76
CA THR A 139 23.60 -9.38 -0.36
C THR A 139 24.02 -8.03 -0.91
N TYR A 140 24.58 -7.18 -0.05
CA TYR A 140 25.05 -5.85 -0.45
C TYR A 140 26.25 -5.40 0.40
N VAL A 141 26.97 -4.39 -0.10
CA VAL A 141 28.08 -3.74 0.60
C VAL A 141 27.72 -2.28 0.84
N LEU A 142 27.87 -1.82 2.07
CA LEU A 142 27.72 -0.41 2.45
C LEU A 142 28.92 -0.02 3.31
N GLU A 143 29.62 1.05 2.94
CA GLU A 143 30.79 1.56 3.67
C GLU A 143 31.84 0.47 3.97
N GLY A 144 32.10 -0.41 2.98
CA GLY A 144 33.05 -1.51 3.10
C GLY A 144 32.55 -2.74 3.88
N THR A 145 31.39 -2.65 4.54
CA THR A 145 30.80 -3.77 5.28
C THR A 145 29.84 -4.56 4.39
N ARG A 146 30.03 -5.89 4.33
CA ARG A 146 29.15 -6.80 3.60
C ARG A 146 28.00 -7.29 4.48
N TYR A 147 26.78 -7.16 3.99
CA TYR A 147 25.55 -7.61 4.65
C TYR A 147 24.90 -8.74 3.85
N ARG A 148 24.40 -9.76 4.55
CA ARG A 148 23.58 -10.85 3.99
C ARG A 148 22.37 -11.09 4.90
N CYS A 149 21.17 -10.86 4.39
CA CYS A 149 19.94 -10.93 5.20
C CYS A 149 18.72 -11.29 4.34
N GLY A 150 17.55 -11.47 4.98
CA GLY A 150 16.28 -11.48 4.26
C GLY A 150 15.97 -10.11 3.65
N LEU A 151 15.35 -10.09 2.47
CA LEU A 151 15.01 -8.85 1.76
C LEU A 151 14.09 -7.94 2.60
N ALA A 152 13.10 -8.53 3.28
CA ALA A 152 12.23 -7.82 4.21
C ALA A 152 12.93 -7.38 5.52
N GLU A 153 14.10 -7.96 5.82
CA GLU A 153 14.88 -7.71 7.04
C GLU A 153 15.94 -6.62 6.87
N VAL A 154 16.16 -6.14 5.64
CA VAL A 154 17.09 -5.03 5.38
C VAL A 154 16.74 -3.85 6.31
N PRO A 155 17.70 -3.34 7.10
CA PRO A 155 17.47 -2.23 8.02
C PRO A 155 16.88 -1.01 7.30
N LEU A 156 15.89 -0.35 7.90
CA LEU A 156 15.17 0.77 7.28
C LEU A 156 16.11 1.88 6.78
N ALA A 157 17.22 2.12 7.49
CA ALA A 157 18.25 3.09 7.10
C ALA A 157 18.96 2.74 5.78
N HIS A 158 19.12 1.44 5.48
CA HIS A 158 19.85 0.99 4.29
C HIS A 158 18.94 0.90 3.06
N ARG A 159 17.64 0.63 3.25
CA ARG A 159 16.69 0.38 2.15
C ARG A 159 16.66 1.49 1.10
N GLY A 160 16.71 2.75 1.53
CA GLY A 160 16.73 3.91 0.63
C GLY A 160 18.06 4.15 -0.11
N LEU A 161 19.11 3.40 0.26
CA LEU A 161 20.46 3.51 -0.30
C LEU A 161 20.81 2.33 -1.21
N LEU A 162 20.00 1.26 -1.22
CA LEU A 162 20.26 0.08 -2.03
C LEU A 162 20.22 0.42 -3.52
N VAL A 163 21.33 0.14 -4.21
CA VAL A 163 21.48 0.30 -5.64
C VAL A 163 22.15 -0.93 -6.25
N ARG A 164 21.86 -1.18 -7.51
CA ARG A 164 22.55 -2.16 -8.34
C ARG A 164 23.07 -1.44 -9.57
N GLU A 165 24.27 -1.76 -10.01
CA GLU A 165 24.78 -1.29 -11.29
C GLU A 165 24.56 -2.37 -12.35
N GLU A 166 23.87 -2.02 -13.43
CA GLU A 166 23.67 -2.86 -14.61
C GLU A 166 23.91 -2.01 -15.85
N ASP A 167 24.73 -2.50 -16.78
CA ASP A 167 25.04 -1.82 -18.04
C ASP A 167 25.48 -0.34 -17.90
N GLY A 168 26.22 -0.02 -16.83
CA GLY A 168 26.71 1.34 -16.52
C GLY A 168 25.63 2.30 -16.00
N VAL A 169 24.43 1.78 -15.69
CA VAL A 169 23.32 2.49 -15.06
C VAL A 169 23.23 2.09 -13.59
N ILE A 170 23.24 3.09 -12.71
CA ILE A 170 22.99 2.89 -11.28
C ILE A 170 21.48 2.87 -11.07
N GLU A 171 20.95 1.70 -10.75
CA GLU A 171 19.53 1.44 -10.56
C GLU A 171 19.21 1.28 -9.06
N PRO A 172 18.48 2.23 -8.44
CA PRO A 172 18.00 2.09 -7.07
C PRO A 172 17.02 0.92 -6.94
N LEU A 173 17.12 0.13 -5.86
CA LEU A 173 16.13 -0.92 -5.58
C LEU A 173 14.84 -0.37 -4.99
N SER A 174 14.85 0.86 -4.47
CA SER A 174 13.65 1.52 -3.95
C SER A 174 12.61 1.67 -5.04
N LEU A 175 11.37 1.25 -4.77
CA LEU A 175 10.25 1.45 -5.69
C LEU A 175 10.08 2.95 -5.97
N LEU A 176 10.01 3.74 -4.91
CA LEU A 176 9.74 5.18 -4.98
C LEU A 176 11.05 5.95 -5.10
N VAL A 177 11.15 6.84 -6.09
CA VAL A 177 12.33 7.68 -6.29
C VAL A 177 11.94 9.17 -6.32
N GLY A 178 12.82 10.01 -5.80
CA GLY A 178 12.74 11.46 -5.87
C GLY A 178 13.50 12.03 -7.08
N PRO A 179 13.61 13.37 -7.18
CA PRO A 179 14.38 14.02 -8.24
C PRO A 179 15.84 13.56 -8.34
N GLY A 180 16.44 13.17 -7.21
CA GLY A 180 17.82 12.68 -7.15
C GLY A 180 17.96 11.17 -7.33
N GLY A 181 16.94 10.47 -7.84
CA GLY A 181 16.99 9.03 -8.08
C GLY A 181 16.88 8.14 -6.83
N LEU A 182 17.06 8.65 -5.63
CA LEU A 182 16.94 7.87 -4.38
C LEU A 182 15.55 8.02 -3.73
N ALA A 183 15.27 7.16 -2.75
CA ALA A 183 14.02 7.17 -2.02
C ALA A 183 13.72 8.53 -1.34
N PRO A 184 12.51 9.09 -1.49
CA PRO A 184 12.14 10.29 -0.77
C PRO A 184 12.08 10.06 0.75
N SER A 185 12.51 11.07 1.52
CA SER A 185 12.40 11.05 2.98
C SER A 185 10.95 11.11 3.44
N GLN A 186 10.69 10.75 4.70
CA GLN A 186 9.35 10.88 5.29
C GLN A 186 8.86 12.33 5.28
N ARG A 187 9.77 13.29 5.50
CA ARG A 187 9.49 14.71 5.41
C ARG A 187 9.04 15.10 4.00
N ALA A 188 9.75 14.66 2.96
CA ALA A 188 9.38 14.94 1.57
C ALA A 188 7.97 14.40 1.23
N TRP A 189 7.59 13.26 1.80
CA TRP A 189 6.22 12.73 1.66
C TRP A 189 5.18 13.59 2.37
N HIS A 190 5.45 14.06 3.59
CA HIS A 190 4.55 14.99 4.27
C HIS A 190 4.38 16.30 3.48
N GLU A 191 5.46 16.80 2.86
CA GLU A 191 5.42 17.98 1.98
C GLU A 191 4.58 17.71 0.71
N THR A 192 4.68 16.53 0.11
CA THR A 192 3.79 16.13 -1.01
C THR A 192 2.32 16.13 -0.59
N PHE A 193 1.98 15.53 0.55
CA PHE A 193 0.59 15.56 1.06
C PHE A 193 0.13 16.98 1.38
N ALA A 194 0.99 17.82 1.97
CA ALA A 194 0.66 19.22 2.24
C ALA A 194 0.34 20.00 0.96
N ARG A 195 1.14 19.83 -0.10
CA ARG A 195 0.88 20.45 -1.41
C ARG A 195 -0.43 19.96 -2.03
N ALA A 196 -0.72 18.66 -1.95
CA ALA A 196 -1.97 18.11 -2.45
C ALA A 196 -3.18 18.72 -1.73
N ASN A 197 -3.11 18.86 -0.40
CA ASN A 197 -4.17 19.51 0.38
C ASN A 197 -4.32 21.00 0.05
N GLN A 198 -3.21 21.74 -0.05
CA GLN A 198 -3.23 23.15 -0.45
C GLN A 198 -3.91 23.33 -1.81
N ARG A 199 -3.61 22.43 -2.75
CA ARG A 199 -4.23 22.43 -4.08
C ARG A 199 -5.74 22.19 -4.02
N LEU A 200 -6.20 21.24 -3.23
CA LEU A 200 -7.64 20.98 -3.06
C LEU A 200 -8.37 22.19 -2.49
N HIS A 201 -7.79 22.82 -1.47
CA HIS A 201 -8.35 24.04 -0.88
C HIS A 201 -8.38 25.23 -1.85
N ALA A 202 -7.45 25.29 -2.80
CA ALA A 202 -7.39 26.34 -3.81
C ALA A 202 -8.39 26.15 -4.97
N MET A 203 -8.87 24.94 -5.25
CA MET A 203 -9.76 24.66 -6.38
C MET A 203 -11.20 25.16 -6.16
N GLY A 204 -11.66 25.24 -4.91
CA GLY A 204 -12.97 25.77 -4.56
C GLY A 204 -14.13 24.94 -5.14
N GLU A 205 -14.57 25.30 -6.34
CA GLU A 205 -15.71 24.68 -7.04
C GLU A 205 -15.38 23.29 -7.61
N GLY A 206 -16.37 22.40 -7.63
CA GLY A 206 -16.24 21.04 -8.21
C GLY A 206 -15.50 20.04 -7.31
N ILE A 207 -15.03 20.44 -6.14
CA ILE A 207 -14.43 19.55 -5.13
C ILE A 207 -15.48 19.27 -4.04
N PRO A 208 -15.67 18.00 -3.61
CA PRO A 208 -16.55 17.70 -2.49
C PRO A 208 -16.03 18.32 -1.20
N MET A 209 -16.88 18.45 -0.19
CA MET A 209 -16.46 18.97 1.12
C MET A 209 -15.29 18.13 1.69
N MET A 210 -14.11 18.73 1.73
CA MET A 210 -12.89 18.04 2.15
C MET A 210 -12.66 18.17 3.66
N PRO A 211 -12.01 17.19 4.31
CA PRO A 211 -11.44 17.40 5.62
C PRO A 211 -10.37 18.52 5.60
N PRO A 212 -10.00 19.09 6.77
CA PRO A 212 -8.94 20.11 6.85
C PRO A 212 -7.63 19.71 6.18
N ALA A 213 -7.27 18.43 6.28
CA ALA A 213 -6.19 17.82 5.52
C ALA A 213 -6.41 16.31 5.44
N VAL A 214 -6.15 15.74 4.28
CA VAL A 214 -5.95 14.30 4.09
C VAL A 214 -4.49 13.96 4.43
N THR A 215 -4.30 12.97 5.29
CA THR A 215 -2.99 12.52 5.77
C THR A 215 -2.77 11.04 5.41
N PRO A 216 -1.53 10.53 5.48
CA PRO A 216 -1.29 9.09 5.33
C PRO A 216 -2.08 8.22 6.33
N HIS A 217 -2.39 8.77 7.51
CA HIS A 217 -3.21 8.07 8.49
C HIS A 217 -4.67 7.96 8.05
N ASP A 218 -5.24 8.97 7.39
CA ASP A 218 -6.60 8.92 6.85
C ASP A 218 -6.74 7.84 5.77
N LEU A 219 -5.74 7.69 4.89
CA LEU A 219 -5.74 6.62 3.89
C LEU A 219 -5.70 5.23 4.56
N ARG A 220 -4.88 5.08 5.59
CA ARG A 220 -4.80 3.85 6.39
C ARG A 220 -6.10 3.57 7.15
N HIS A 221 -6.78 4.58 7.66
CA HIS A 221 -8.07 4.44 8.33
C HIS A 221 -9.19 4.11 7.33
N THR A 222 -9.16 4.72 6.16
CA THR A 222 -10.09 4.44 5.05
C THR A 222 -9.98 2.96 4.65
N PHE A 223 -8.76 2.45 4.44
CA PHE A 223 -8.52 1.02 4.22
C PHE A 223 -9.20 0.15 5.29
N ALA A 224 -8.97 0.49 6.56
CA ALA A 224 -9.43 -0.34 7.66
C ALA A 224 -10.96 -0.38 7.77
N VAL A 225 -11.64 0.75 7.60
CA VAL A 225 -13.11 0.81 7.63
C VAL A 225 -13.71 0.04 6.45
N VAL A 226 -13.17 0.24 5.24
CA VAL A 226 -13.65 -0.44 4.03
C VAL A 226 -13.51 -1.96 4.17
N VAL A 227 -12.31 -2.43 4.52
CA VAL A 227 -12.04 -3.86 4.66
C VAL A 227 -12.87 -4.48 5.77
N LEU A 228 -13.06 -3.79 6.90
CA LEU A 228 -13.91 -4.29 7.98
C LEU A 228 -15.34 -4.52 7.52
N ARG A 229 -15.90 -3.54 6.80
CA ARG A 229 -17.26 -3.63 6.24
C ARG A 229 -17.38 -4.78 5.24
N SER A 230 -16.43 -4.92 4.31
CA SER A 230 -16.46 -6.03 3.34
C SER A 230 -16.40 -7.39 4.04
N LEU A 231 -15.55 -7.53 5.06
CA LEU A 231 -15.43 -8.77 5.84
C LEU A 231 -16.72 -9.09 6.61
N GLN A 232 -17.37 -8.08 7.21
CA GLN A 232 -18.65 -8.28 7.90
C GLN A 232 -19.80 -8.65 6.96
N LEU A 233 -19.93 -7.96 5.81
CA LEU A 233 -20.95 -8.29 4.82
C LEU A 233 -20.81 -9.72 4.33
N ARG A 234 -19.58 -10.19 4.10
CA ARG A 234 -19.36 -11.59 3.72
C ARG A 234 -19.62 -12.56 4.85
N ALA A 235 -19.20 -12.26 6.09
CA ALA A 235 -19.51 -13.10 7.24
C ALA A 235 -21.04 -13.28 7.40
N ALA A 236 -21.81 -12.19 7.30
CA ALA A 236 -23.26 -12.22 7.30
C ALA A 236 -23.85 -13.04 6.14
N GLY A 237 -23.28 -12.91 4.93
CA GLY A 237 -23.69 -13.71 3.77
C GLY A 237 -23.43 -15.21 3.93
N LEU A 238 -22.30 -15.58 4.54
CA LEU A 238 -21.99 -16.98 4.87
C LEU A 238 -22.95 -17.54 5.92
N GLU A 239 -23.29 -16.74 6.93
CA GLU A 239 -24.27 -17.12 7.96
C GLU A 239 -25.68 -17.27 7.37
N ALA A 240 -26.12 -16.36 6.51
CA ALA A 240 -27.42 -16.43 5.84
C ALA A 240 -27.53 -17.63 4.88
N GLY A 241 -26.42 -18.09 4.30
CA GLY A 241 -26.37 -19.27 3.43
C GLY A 241 -26.39 -20.62 4.17
N ARG A 242 -26.37 -20.64 5.51
CA ARG A 242 -26.45 -21.86 6.31
C ARG A 242 -27.89 -22.36 6.42
N SER A 243 -28.29 -23.20 5.46
CA SER A 243 -29.55 -23.95 5.52
C SER A 243 -29.42 -25.14 6.48
N GLY A 244 -29.77 -24.96 7.76
CA GLY A 244 -29.92 -26.07 8.73
C GLY A 244 -29.39 -25.75 10.12
N ALA A 245 -30.07 -26.28 11.15
CA ALA A 245 -29.86 -26.03 12.58
C ALA A 245 -28.51 -26.57 13.12
N GLY A 246 -27.40 -26.00 12.67
CA GLY A 246 -26.08 -26.18 13.28
C GLY A 246 -25.47 -24.81 13.57
N GLU A 247 -25.24 -24.50 14.84
CA GLU A 247 -24.31 -23.43 15.20
C GLU A 247 -22.96 -23.74 14.55
N GLY A 248 -22.36 -22.76 13.86
CA GLY A 248 -21.05 -22.93 13.26
C GLY A 248 -20.04 -23.36 14.32
N THR A 249 -19.04 -24.16 13.96
CA THR A 249 -18.01 -24.53 14.93
C THR A 249 -17.31 -23.26 15.46
N LEU A 250 -16.89 -23.25 16.73
CA LEU A 250 -16.09 -22.15 17.30
C LEU A 250 -14.89 -21.79 16.41
N SER A 251 -14.29 -22.79 15.76
CA SER A 251 -13.24 -22.66 14.77
C SER A 251 -13.67 -21.82 13.55
N GLU A 252 -14.86 -22.03 13.00
CA GLU A 252 -15.40 -21.21 11.90
C GLU A 252 -15.66 -19.77 12.33
N HIS A 253 -16.22 -19.55 13.52
CA HIS A 253 -16.45 -18.19 14.03
C HIS A 253 -15.15 -17.41 14.29
N VAL A 254 -14.07 -18.12 14.67
CA VAL A 254 -12.73 -17.53 14.81
C VAL A 254 -12.05 -17.31 13.45
N VAL A 255 -12.21 -18.25 12.51
CA VAL A 255 -11.66 -18.15 11.14
C VAL A 255 -12.35 -17.04 10.36
N PHE A 256 -13.64 -16.80 10.52
CA PHE A 256 -14.34 -15.72 9.81
C PHE A 256 -14.47 -14.43 10.61
N ASN A 257 -13.76 -14.27 11.73
CA ASN A 257 -13.85 -13.09 12.57
C ASN A 257 -13.30 -11.84 11.85
N PRO A 258 -14.16 -10.88 11.43
CA PRO A 258 -13.72 -9.72 10.64
C PRO A 258 -12.69 -8.85 11.38
N LEU A 259 -12.80 -8.74 12.70
CA LEU A 259 -11.88 -7.93 13.51
C LEU A 259 -10.51 -8.58 13.65
N LEU A 260 -10.43 -9.90 13.83
CA LEU A 260 -9.15 -10.60 13.92
C LEU A 260 -8.41 -10.55 12.57
N THR A 261 -9.14 -10.73 11.46
CA THR A 261 -8.59 -10.57 10.11
C THR A 261 -8.04 -9.17 9.90
N LEU A 262 -8.83 -8.14 10.20
CA LEU A 262 -8.39 -6.76 10.10
C LEU A 262 -7.20 -6.46 11.03
N GLN A 263 -7.20 -6.97 12.26
CA GLN A 263 -6.10 -6.78 13.19
C GLN A 263 -4.77 -7.29 12.62
N ARG A 264 -4.78 -8.47 11.98
CA ARG A 264 -3.61 -9.06 11.32
C ARG A 264 -3.18 -8.22 10.11
N LEU A 265 -4.12 -7.88 9.23
CA LEU A 265 -3.88 -7.01 8.07
C LEU A 265 -3.35 -5.63 8.47
N MET A 266 -3.73 -5.11 9.64
CA MET A 266 -3.30 -3.83 10.19
C MET A 266 -2.05 -3.94 11.07
N GLY A 267 -1.57 -5.15 11.38
CA GLY A 267 -0.42 -5.36 12.25
C GLY A 267 -0.63 -4.73 13.63
N HIS A 268 -1.86 -4.80 14.14
CA HIS A 268 -2.24 -4.23 15.43
C HIS A 268 -1.87 -5.18 16.57
N ALA A 269 -1.13 -4.65 17.54
CA ALA A 269 -0.70 -5.40 18.73
C ALA A 269 -1.88 -5.80 19.62
N SER A 270 -2.84 -4.89 19.76
CA SER A 270 -3.98 -5.01 20.65
C SER A 270 -5.28 -5.00 19.84
N PRO A 271 -6.22 -5.91 20.14
CA PRO A 271 -7.58 -5.85 19.60
C PRO A 271 -8.26 -4.50 19.83
N SER A 272 -7.96 -3.84 20.97
CA SER A 272 -8.52 -2.51 21.28
C SER A 272 -8.19 -1.43 20.26
N THR A 273 -7.06 -1.55 19.56
CA THR A 273 -6.70 -0.63 18.47
C THR A 273 -7.58 -0.85 17.23
N THR A 274 -8.02 -2.10 17.00
CA THR A 274 -8.89 -2.48 15.88
C THR A 274 -10.36 -2.20 16.19
N MET A 275 -10.80 -2.42 17.44
CA MET A 275 -12.19 -2.16 17.87
C MET A 275 -12.62 -0.71 17.66
N VAL A 276 -11.68 0.25 17.60
CA VAL A 276 -11.99 1.65 17.30
C VAL A 276 -12.79 1.78 15.99
N TYR A 277 -12.52 0.93 14.98
CA TYR A 277 -13.20 0.98 13.68
C TYR A 277 -14.66 0.56 13.72
N LEU A 278 -15.10 -0.24 14.70
CA LEU A 278 -16.51 -0.68 14.81
C LEU A 278 -17.48 0.50 14.86
N ARG A 279 -17.09 1.58 15.51
CA ARG A 279 -17.91 2.80 15.64
C ARG A 279 -18.06 3.59 14.34
N TYR A 280 -17.34 3.22 13.29
CA TYR A 280 -17.30 3.93 12.01
C TYR A 280 -17.80 3.07 10.85
N ILE A 281 -18.44 1.93 11.15
CA ILE A 281 -19.02 1.04 10.15
C ILE A 281 -20.41 1.53 9.74
N ASP A 282 -21.15 2.11 10.70
CA ASP A 282 -22.50 2.66 10.48
C ASP A 282 -22.46 4.04 9.79
N ASP A 283 -21.38 4.80 10.03
CA ASP A 283 -21.19 6.14 9.46
C ASP A 283 -20.32 6.10 8.17
N SER A 284 -20.99 6.08 7.02
CA SER A 284 -20.46 6.59 5.73
C SER A 284 -19.39 5.76 4.96
N ALA A 285 -19.58 4.45 4.75
CA ALA A 285 -18.65 3.63 3.94
C ALA A 285 -19.27 2.87 2.74
N GLU A 286 -20.56 3.05 2.44
CA GLU A 286 -21.21 2.33 1.33
C GLU A 286 -20.72 2.75 -0.06
N LEU A 287 -20.30 4.02 -0.21
CA LEU A 287 -19.77 4.56 -1.46
C LEU A 287 -18.31 4.18 -1.74
N VAL A 288 -17.50 3.95 -0.70
CA VAL A 288 -16.08 3.56 -0.84
C VAL A 288 -15.96 2.09 -1.21
N GLN A 289 -16.87 1.25 -0.72
CA GLN A 289 -16.95 -0.17 -1.08
C GLN A 289 -17.09 -0.35 -2.60
N ARG A 290 -18.05 0.34 -3.24
CA ARG A 290 -18.21 0.31 -4.72
C ARG A 290 -17.03 0.91 -5.47
N ALA A 291 -16.35 1.91 -4.91
CA ALA A 291 -15.13 2.46 -5.50
C ALA A 291 -13.99 1.43 -5.46
N PHE A 292 -13.79 0.78 -4.32
CA PHE A 292 -12.79 -0.27 -4.12
C PHE A 292 -13.08 -1.51 -4.97
N GLU A 293 -14.35 -1.87 -5.15
CA GLU A 293 -14.81 -2.92 -6.06
C GLU A 293 -14.59 -2.53 -7.53
N SER A 294 -14.97 -1.31 -7.94
CA SER A 294 -14.72 -0.80 -9.31
C SER A 294 -13.25 -0.63 -9.65
N TRP A 295 -12.42 -0.39 -8.63
CA TRP A 295 -10.97 -0.37 -8.73
C TRP A 295 -10.37 -1.76 -8.96
N SER A 296 -11.11 -2.82 -8.68
CA SER A 296 -10.64 -4.20 -8.70
C SER A 296 -11.21 -5.05 -9.85
N ASP A 297 -12.02 -4.46 -10.73
CA ASP A 297 -12.54 -5.16 -11.90
C ASP A 297 -11.54 -5.02 -13.05
N GLN A 298 -10.75 -6.07 -13.35
CA GLN A 298 -11.12 -7.03 -14.40
C GLN A 298 -10.99 -8.52 -14.04
N ASN A 299 -10.83 -8.95 -12.77
CA ASN A 299 -11.06 -10.39 -12.44
C ASN A 299 -11.17 -10.83 -10.95
N ARG A 300 -11.11 -9.96 -9.94
CA ARG A 300 -11.53 -10.29 -8.55
C ARG A 300 -11.36 -9.11 -7.61
N ASP A 301 -12.31 -8.92 -6.69
CA ASP A 301 -12.18 -7.89 -5.66
C ASP A 301 -11.18 -8.28 -4.54
N PHE A 302 -10.56 -7.28 -3.92
CA PHE A 302 -9.56 -7.46 -2.85
C PHE A 302 -10.12 -8.17 -1.62
N ALA A 303 -11.37 -7.91 -1.24
CA ALA A 303 -12.00 -8.55 -0.10
C ALA A 303 -12.10 -10.06 -0.36
N SER A 304 -12.51 -10.44 -1.56
CA SER A 304 -12.56 -11.82 -2.04
C SER A 304 -11.23 -12.54 -1.89
N PHE A 305 -10.11 -11.88 -2.26
CA PHE A 305 -8.77 -12.43 -2.06
C PHE A 305 -8.40 -12.61 -0.58
N VAL A 306 -8.63 -11.60 0.28
CA VAL A 306 -8.33 -11.68 1.73
C VAL A 306 -8.98 -12.91 2.35
N LEU A 307 -10.20 -13.21 1.92
CA LEU A 307 -11.03 -14.28 2.46
C LEU A 307 -10.61 -15.68 1.97
N GLU A 308 -9.99 -15.81 0.79
CA GLU A 308 -9.39 -17.07 0.33
C GLU A 308 -8.05 -17.40 1.00
N GLN A 309 -7.31 -16.38 1.43
CA GLN A 309 -6.03 -16.55 2.12
C GLN A 309 -6.22 -16.86 3.62
N MET A 310 -7.46 -16.93 4.09
CA MET A 310 -7.76 -17.41 5.43
C MET A 310 -7.66 -18.93 5.44
N PRO A 311 -6.99 -19.56 6.43
CA PRO A 311 -6.97 -21.01 6.53
C PRO A 311 -8.42 -21.51 6.63
N GLY A 312 -8.87 -22.24 5.61
CA GLY A 312 -10.14 -22.94 5.66
C GLY A 312 -10.12 -23.99 6.77
N PRO A 313 -11.28 -24.38 7.31
CA PRO A 313 -11.33 -25.55 8.19
C PRO A 313 -10.74 -26.73 7.40
N GLU A 314 -9.68 -27.34 7.92
CA GLU A 314 -9.17 -28.59 7.36
C GLU A 314 -10.34 -29.55 7.25
N ALA A 315 -10.66 -29.98 6.03
CA ALA A 315 -11.59 -31.07 5.81
C ALA A 315 -10.91 -32.33 6.39
N GLY A 316 -11.15 -32.57 7.68
CA GLY A 316 -10.75 -33.74 8.43
C GLY A 316 -11.48 -34.97 7.88
N GLY A 317 -11.05 -35.45 6.72
CA GLY A 317 -11.40 -36.74 6.18
C GLY A 317 -10.29 -37.73 6.48
N ARG A 318 -10.32 -38.36 7.65
CA ARG A 318 -9.79 -39.71 7.83
C ARG A 318 -10.79 -40.55 8.62
N ARG A 319 -11.46 -41.41 7.87
CA ARG A 319 -12.25 -42.55 8.34
C ARG A 319 -11.33 -43.56 9.03
N TRP A 320 -11.88 -44.26 10.02
CA TRP A 320 -11.46 -45.62 10.38
C TRP A 320 -11.77 -46.59 9.24
#